data_AF-A0A379GFE8-F1
#
_entry.id   AF-A0A379GFE8-F1
#
_cell.length_a   1.000
_cell.length_b   1.000
_cell.length_c   1.000
_cell.angle_alpha   90.00
_cell.angle_beta   90.00
_cell.angle_gamma   90.00
#
_symmetry.space_group_name_H-M   'P 1'
#
loop_
_entity.id
_entity.type
_entity.pdbx_description
1 polymer ?
#
loop_
_entity_poly.entity_id
_entity_poly.type
_entity_poly.pdbx_seq_one_letter_code
_entity_poly.pdbx_strand_id
1 'polypeptide(L)'
;MTISELKSRMNMALAMYSKADKSNFEDIQQSIVEVRNHLHLLSQVFHQFDSRDYFSGSPTRQLDCLNRAAEFVLQTKKIELRFMGLVKRLKAAYDICVGSEDITQDEREHIHFYLAVRSIVYKLTKGDAPDTAQMNQKST
;
A
#
# COMPACT_ATOMS: atom_id res chain seq x y z
N MET A 1 6.81 7.35 -49.15
CA MET A 1 6.73 8.08 -47.87
C MET A 1 6.89 9.55 -48.16
N THR A 2 5.79 10.31 -48.14
CA THR A 2 5.79 11.75 -48.43
C THR A 2 5.94 12.56 -47.13
N ILE A 3 6.39 13.82 -47.22
CA ILE A 3 6.60 14.69 -46.05
C ILE A 3 5.31 14.89 -45.23
N SER A 4 4.14 14.82 -45.88
CA SER A 4 2.82 14.88 -45.23
C SER A 4 2.51 13.64 -44.39
N GLU A 5 2.90 12.45 -44.83
CA GLU A 5 2.75 11.20 -44.05
C GLU A 5 3.62 11.20 -42.80
N LEU A 6 4.85 11.76 -42.88
CA LEU A 6 5.75 11.88 -41.74
C LEU A 6 5.19 12.84 -40.67
N LYS A 7 4.69 14.01 -41.07
CA LYS A 7 4.03 14.97 -40.16
C LYS A 7 2.80 14.38 -39.49
N SER A 8 1.97 13.65 -40.23
CA SER A 8 0.77 12.99 -39.69
C SER A 8 1.13 11.97 -38.61
N ARG A 9 2.12 11.11 -38.90
CA ARG A 9 2.63 10.12 -37.92
C ARG A 9 3.25 10.77 -36.69
N MET A 10 3.99 11.87 -36.86
CA MET A 10 4.58 12.61 -35.74
C MET A 10 3.52 13.24 -34.83
N ASN A 11 2.49 13.86 -35.42
CA ASN A 11 1.37 14.43 -34.65
C ASN A 11 0.57 13.36 -33.92
N MET A 12 0.38 12.20 -34.54
CA MET A 12 -0.29 11.06 -33.92
C MET A 12 0.52 10.53 -32.72
N ALA A 13 1.84 10.41 -32.85
CA ALA A 13 2.71 10.02 -31.75
C ALA A 13 2.63 11.03 -30.59
N LEU A 14 2.76 12.33 -30.86
CA LEU A 14 2.64 13.39 -29.85
C LEU A 14 1.27 13.37 -29.12
N ALA A 15 0.19 13.14 -29.87
CA ALA A 15 -1.14 13.02 -29.29
C ALA A 15 -1.31 11.76 -28.43
N MET A 16 -0.67 10.65 -28.79
CA MET A 16 -0.66 9.42 -27.99
C MET A 16 0.12 9.61 -26.68
N TYR A 17 1.29 10.25 -26.72
CA TYR A 17 2.05 10.60 -25.51
C TYR A 17 1.26 11.53 -24.59
N SER A 18 0.65 12.60 -25.13
CA SER A 18 -0.15 13.53 -24.34
C SER A 18 -1.38 12.88 -23.69
N LYS A 19 -2.01 11.90 -24.34
CA LYS A 19 -3.12 11.13 -23.75
C LYS A 19 -2.64 10.18 -22.65
N ALA A 20 -1.50 9.53 -22.85
CA ALA A 20 -0.91 8.64 -21.87
C ALA A 20 -0.52 9.39 -20.59
N ASP A 21 0.09 10.58 -20.70
CA ASP A 21 0.44 11.42 -19.55
C ASP A 21 -0.80 11.87 -18.77
N LYS A 22 -1.89 12.23 -19.46
CA LYS A 22 -3.16 12.60 -18.82
C LYS A 22 -3.78 11.43 -18.06
N SER A 23 -3.83 10.24 -18.67
CA SER A 23 -4.34 9.03 -18.02
C SER A 23 -3.52 8.71 -16.76
N ASN A 24 -2.19 8.76 -16.87
CA ASN A 24 -1.30 8.48 -15.75
C ASN A 24 -1.49 9.50 -14.61
N PHE A 25 -1.71 10.77 -14.94
CA PHE A 25 -2.03 11.80 -13.97
C PHE A 25 -3.38 11.54 -13.27
N GLU A 26 -4.42 11.19 -14.02
CA GLU A 26 -5.73 10.84 -13.45
C GLU A 26 -5.65 9.61 -12.53
N ASP A 27 -4.92 8.57 -12.93
CA ASP A 27 -4.71 7.35 -12.14
C ASP A 27 -3.95 7.64 -10.82
N ILE A 28 -2.95 8.54 -10.87
CA ILE A 28 -2.22 9.00 -9.67
C ILE A 28 -3.17 9.73 -8.71
N GLN A 29 -3.98 10.67 -9.21
CA GLN A 29 -4.90 11.45 -8.38
C GLN A 29 -5.97 10.56 -7.72
N GLN A 30 -6.53 9.61 -8.47
CA GLN A 30 -7.46 8.62 -7.90
C GLN A 30 -6.78 7.75 -6.84
N SER A 31 -5.54 7.32 -7.09
CA SER A 31 -4.77 6.52 -6.14
C SER A 31 -4.47 7.28 -4.84
N ILE A 32 -4.20 8.58 -4.90
CA ILE A 32 -4.02 9.43 -3.71
C ILE A 32 -5.31 9.47 -2.87
N VAL A 33 -6.47 9.61 -3.51
CA VAL A 33 -7.77 9.57 -2.81
C VAL A 33 -7.96 8.22 -2.12
N GLU A 34 -7.67 7.12 -2.81
CA GLU A 34 -7.76 5.78 -2.24
C GLU A 34 -6.79 5.56 -1.08
N VAL A 35 -5.56 6.07 -1.15
CA VAL A 35 -4.60 6.05 -0.04
C VAL A 35 -5.20 6.73 1.19
N ARG A 36 -5.72 7.95 1.05
CA ARG A 36 -6.31 8.73 2.15
C ARG A 36 -7.52 8.05 2.76
N ASN A 37 -8.40 7.49 1.92
CA ASN A 37 -9.55 6.71 2.37
C ASN A 37 -9.11 5.51 3.23
N HIS A 38 -8.10 4.76 2.78
CA HIS A 38 -7.63 3.59 3.50
C HIS A 38 -6.86 3.97 4.79
N LEU A 39 -6.10 5.07 4.78
CA LEU A 39 -5.49 5.62 5.99
C LEU A 39 -6.54 6.01 7.03
N HIS A 40 -7.63 6.66 6.61
CA HIS A 40 -8.75 6.97 7.49
C HIS A 40 -9.41 5.72 8.07
N LEU A 41 -9.67 4.70 7.25
CA LEU A 41 -10.26 3.45 7.74
C LEU A 41 -9.32 2.68 8.69
N LEU A 42 -8.00 2.75 8.47
CA LEU A 42 -7.01 2.15 9.36
C LEU A 42 -6.89 2.90 10.68
N SER A 43 -6.96 4.23 10.68
CA SER A 43 -6.98 5.01 11.91
C SER A 43 -8.21 4.69 12.75
N GLN A 44 -9.36 4.43 12.13
CA GLN A 44 -10.56 3.93 12.82
C GLN A 44 -10.35 2.52 13.40
N VAL A 45 -9.62 1.63 12.75
CA VAL A 45 -9.27 0.31 13.33
C VAL A 45 -8.38 0.50 14.56
N PHE A 46 -7.47 1.47 14.52
CA PHE A 46 -6.47 1.74 15.54
C PHE A 46 -6.89 2.78 16.59
N HIS A 47 -8.15 3.22 16.63
CA HIS A 47 -8.58 4.31 17.52
C HIS A 47 -8.33 4.08 19.03
N GLN A 48 -8.18 2.82 19.46
CA GLN A 48 -7.85 2.46 20.86
C GLN A 48 -6.37 2.13 21.08
N PHE A 49 -5.57 2.18 20.02
CA PHE A 49 -4.15 1.84 20.07
C PHE A 49 -3.30 3.11 20.13
N ASP A 50 -2.34 3.15 21.05
CA ASP A 50 -1.38 4.24 21.14
C ASP A 50 -0.13 3.95 20.30
N SER A 51 -0.01 4.66 19.18
CA SER A 51 1.08 4.56 18.20
C SER A 51 2.19 5.62 18.36
N ARG A 52 2.12 6.49 19.38
CA ARG A 52 3.06 7.63 19.53
C ARG A 52 4.54 7.22 19.55
N ASP A 53 4.84 6.08 20.17
CA ASP A 53 6.20 5.53 20.28
C ASP A 53 6.81 5.18 18.91
N TYR A 54 5.99 4.89 17.89
CA TYR A 54 6.48 4.63 16.54
C TYR A 54 7.01 5.90 15.86
N PHE A 55 6.29 7.02 16.00
CA PHE A 55 6.61 8.26 15.29
C PHE A 55 7.65 9.12 16.02
N SER A 56 7.79 8.97 17.34
CA SER A 56 8.65 9.83 18.17
C SER A 56 9.66 9.09 19.04
N GLY A 57 9.59 7.76 19.10
CA GLY A 57 10.44 6.95 19.96
C GLY A 57 11.80 6.61 19.34
N SER A 58 12.74 6.20 20.20
CA SER A 58 14.00 5.55 19.79
C SER A 58 13.72 4.26 19.00
N PRO A 59 14.67 3.75 18.18
CA PRO A 59 14.48 2.52 17.40
C PRO A 59 13.93 1.32 18.19
N THR A 60 14.37 1.13 19.43
CA THR A 60 13.86 0.06 20.32
C THR A 60 12.38 0.26 20.68
N ARG A 61 11.96 1.51 20.93
CA ARG A 61 10.55 1.84 21.20
C ARG A 61 9.68 1.73 19.96
N GLN A 62 10.21 2.05 18.78
CA GLN A 62 9.50 1.83 17.52
C GLN A 62 9.24 0.34 17.31
N LEU A 63 10.25 -0.52 17.53
CA LEU A 63 10.10 -1.96 17.43
C LEU A 63 9.08 -2.50 18.45
N ASP A 64 9.14 -2.06 19.70
CA ASP A 64 8.16 -2.42 20.72
C ASP A 64 6.73 -2.02 20.32
N CYS A 65 6.56 -0.78 19.85
CA CYS A 65 5.28 -0.29 19.34
C CYS A 65 4.74 -1.15 18.19
N LEU A 66 5.61 -1.58 17.27
CA LEU A 66 5.22 -2.46 16.16
C LEU A 66 4.77 -3.84 16.64
N ASN A 67 5.43 -4.41 17.66
CA ASN A 67 5.02 -5.68 18.27
C ASN A 67 3.67 -5.55 18.96
N ARG A 68 3.48 -4.52 19.79
CA ARG A 68 2.18 -4.22 20.43
C ARG A 68 1.07 -4.00 19.42
N ALA A 69 1.37 -3.34 18.29
CA ALA A 69 0.41 -3.13 17.21
C ALA A 69 0.01 -4.46 16.52
N ALA A 70 0.97 -5.37 16.32
CA ALA A 70 0.67 -6.69 15.77
C ALA A 70 -0.20 -7.52 16.73
N GLU A 71 0.11 -7.49 18.02
CA GLU A 71 -0.72 -8.13 19.07
C GLU A 71 -2.15 -7.56 19.09
N PHE A 72 -2.29 -6.23 19.01
CA PHE A 72 -3.58 -5.55 18.90
C PHE A 72 -4.39 -6.06 17.69
N VAL A 73 -3.76 -6.15 16.52
CA VAL A 73 -4.41 -6.66 15.30
C VAL A 73 -4.85 -8.12 15.45
N LEU A 74 -4.05 -8.93 16.16
CA LEU A 74 -4.28 -10.36 16.36
C LEU A 74 -5.27 -10.69 17.49
N GLN A 75 -5.79 -9.69 18.22
CA GLN A 75 -6.76 -9.90 19.31
C GLN A 75 -7.99 -10.70 18.86
N THR A 76 -8.49 -10.47 17.64
CA THR A 76 -9.61 -11.24 17.08
C THR A 76 -9.43 -11.43 15.58
N LYS A 77 -9.94 -12.56 15.05
CA LYS A 77 -9.96 -12.81 13.61
C LYS A 77 -10.69 -11.74 12.80
N LYS A 78 -11.69 -11.08 13.39
CA LYS A 78 -12.40 -9.97 12.75
C LYS A 78 -11.49 -8.75 12.54
N ILE A 79 -10.70 -8.38 13.55
CA ILE A 79 -9.74 -7.27 13.46
C ILE A 79 -8.63 -7.63 12.47
N GLU A 80 -8.06 -8.83 12.60
CA GLU A 80 -7.02 -9.34 11.70
C GLU A 80 -7.44 -9.25 10.23
N LEU A 81 -8.57 -9.87 9.87
CA LEU A 81 -9.05 -9.89 8.48
C LEU A 81 -9.34 -8.48 7.95
N ARG A 82 -9.94 -7.62 8.78
CA ARG A 82 -10.23 -6.22 8.41
C ARG A 82 -8.95 -5.45 8.16
N PHE A 83 -8.00 -5.50 9.09
CA PHE A 83 -6.71 -4.82 8.98
C PHE A 83 -5.94 -5.30 7.74
N MET A 84 -5.76 -6.61 7.59
CA MET A 84 -5.00 -7.19 6.47
C MET A 84 -5.61 -6.80 5.12
N GLY A 85 -6.95 -6.79 5.01
CA GLY A 85 -7.65 -6.37 3.81
C GLY A 85 -7.50 -4.88 3.49
N LEU A 86 -7.53 -4.01 4.50
CA LEU A 86 -7.33 -2.57 4.32
C LEU A 86 -5.88 -2.25 3.90
N VAL A 87 -4.88 -2.82 4.57
CA VAL A 87 -3.48 -2.57 4.23
C VAL A 87 -3.12 -3.14 2.85
N LYS A 88 -3.75 -4.24 2.41
CA LYS A 88 -3.58 -4.75 1.04
C LYS A 88 -4.01 -3.73 -0.01
N ARG A 89 -5.17 -3.08 0.18
CA ARG A 89 -5.69 -2.06 -0.74
C ARG A 89 -4.90 -0.75 -0.65
N LEU A 90 -4.54 -0.33 0.57
CA LEU A 90 -3.63 0.80 0.79
C LEU A 90 -2.34 0.62 0.00
N LYS A 91 -1.69 -0.54 0.11
CA LYS A 91 -0.45 -0.82 -0.63
C LYS A 91 -0.65 -0.72 -2.14
N ALA A 92 -1.73 -1.31 -2.66
CA ALA A 92 -1.99 -1.30 -4.11
C ALA A 92 -2.16 0.13 -4.65
N ALA A 93 -2.90 0.99 -3.93
CA ALA A 93 -3.04 2.40 -4.29
C ALA A 93 -1.71 3.17 -4.14
N TYR A 94 -0.98 2.94 -3.03
CA TYR A 94 0.29 3.61 -2.79
C TYR A 94 1.36 3.23 -3.80
N ASP A 95 1.42 1.99 -4.26
CA ASP A 95 2.39 1.56 -5.28
C ASP A 95 2.24 2.35 -6.60
N ILE A 96 1.04 2.88 -6.89
CA ILE A 96 0.79 3.72 -8.08
C ILE A 96 1.24 5.17 -7.84
N CYS A 97 1.04 5.70 -6.63
CA CYS A 97 1.28 7.12 -6.33
C CYS A 97 2.49 7.39 -5.40
N VAL A 98 3.36 6.40 -5.15
CA VAL A 98 4.49 6.51 -4.21
C VAL A 98 5.47 7.64 -4.55
N GLY A 99 5.63 7.93 -5.84
CA GLY A 99 6.48 9.02 -6.32
C GLY A 99 5.79 10.39 -6.39
N SER A 100 4.52 10.48 -6.00
CA SER A 100 3.79 11.75 -6.02
C SER A 100 4.21 12.65 -4.86
N GLU A 101 4.45 13.92 -5.17
CA GLU A 101 4.71 14.97 -4.17
C GLU A 101 3.45 15.32 -3.34
N ASP A 102 2.27 14.95 -3.83
CA ASP A 102 0.98 15.19 -3.15
C ASP A 102 0.77 14.31 -1.90
N ILE A 103 1.55 13.23 -1.75
CA ILE A 103 1.58 12.45 -0.53
C ILE A 103 2.47 13.18 0.47
N THR A 104 1.92 13.50 1.62
CA THR A 104 2.63 14.19 2.71
C THR A 104 3.58 13.25 3.44
N GLN A 105 4.52 13.84 4.19
CA GLN A 105 5.44 13.05 5.00
C GLN A 105 4.73 12.26 6.11
N ASP A 106 3.72 12.87 6.74
CA ASP A 106 2.89 12.22 7.76
C ASP A 106 2.13 11.00 7.17
N GLU A 107 1.53 11.17 5.98
CA GLU A 107 0.88 10.04 5.28
C GLU A 107 1.89 8.92 4.99
N ARG A 108 3.10 9.24 4.52
CA ARG A 108 4.16 8.24 4.27
C ARG A 108 4.52 7.48 5.54
N GLU A 109 4.69 8.18 6.66
CA GLU A 109 5.05 7.56 7.94
C GLU A 109 3.95 6.61 8.43
N HIS A 110 2.68 7.00 8.28
CA HIS A 110 1.54 6.13 8.61
C HIS A 110 1.43 4.94 7.66
N ILE A 111 1.68 5.12 6.36
CA ILE A 111 1.72 4.00 5.40
C ILE A 111 2.80 3.00 5.82
N HIS A 112 4.01 3.47 6.13
CA HIS A 112 5.10 2.61 6.59
C HIS A 112 4.78 1.89 7.89
N PHE A 113 4.15 2.57 8.85
CA PHE A 113 3.66 1.97 10.09
C PHE A 113 2.75 0.76 9.78
N TYR A 114 1.69 0.96 9.00
CA TYR A 114 0.72 -0.11 8.72
C TYR A 114 1.32 -1.25 7.89
N LEU A 115 2.22 -0.96 6.95
CA LEU A 115 2.94 -1.98 6.18
C LEU A 115 3.88 -2.83 7.05
N ALA A 116 4.55 -2.21 8.02
CA ALA A 116 5.42 -2.89 8.98
C ALA A 116 4.59 -3.82 9.88
N VAL A 117 3.50 -3.32 10.46
CA VAL A 117 2.57 -4.13 11.27
C VAL A 117 2.02 -5.31 10.47
N ARG A 118 1.59 -5.09 9.20
CA ARG A 118 1.13 -6.17 8.32
C ARG A 118 2.19 -7.24 8.11
N SER A 119 3.45 -6.84 7.92
CA SER A 119 4.56 -7.79 7.73
C SER A 119 4.78 -8.66 8.97
N ILE A 120 4.68 -8.08 10.17
CA ILE A 120 4.80 -8.82 11.44
C ILE A 120 3.62 -9.78 11.60
N VAL A 121 2.39 -9.30 11.41
CA VAL A 121 1.18 -10.14 11.47
C VAL A 121 1.27 -11.31 10.50
N TYR A 122 1.72 -11.09 9.26
CA TYR A 122 1.91 -12.17 8.30
C TYR A 122 2.94 -13.21 8.79
N LYS A 123 4.09 -12.77 9.30
CA LYS A 123 5.11 -13.67 9.86
C LYS A 123 4.58 -14.50 11.04
N LEU A 124 3.85 -13.87 11.95
CA LEU A 124 3.29 -14.54 13.14
C LEU A 124 2.16 -15.52 12.80
N THR A 125 1.37 -15.24 11.75
CA THR A 125 0.23 -16.07 11.36
C THR A 125 0.57 -17.21 10.41
N LYS A 126 1.67 -17.08 9.66
CA LYS A 126 2.16 -18.12 8.74
C LYS A 126 3.25 -19.01 9.35
N GLY A 127 4.07 -18.51 10.26
CA GLY A 127 5.23 -19.24 10.81
C GLY A 127 6.28 -19.62 9.74
N ASP A 128 7.36 -20.28 10.16
CA ASP A 128 8.41 -20.88 9.30
C ASP A 128 7.91 -22.11 8.51
N ALA A 129 6.60 -22.21 8.28
CA ALA A 129 6.01 -23.27 7.49
C ALA A 129 6.06 -22.84 6.01
N PRO A 130 6.90 -23.49 5.17
CA PRO A 130 6.87 -23.23 3.73
C PRO A 130 5.45 -23.46 3.22
N ASP A 131 5.03 -22.73 2.19
CA ASP A 131 3.76 -22.88 1.48
C ASP A 131 3.64 -24.31 0.89
N THR A 132 3.41 -25.31 1.73
CA THR A 132 3.16 -26.70 1.32
C THR A 132 1.74 -26.89 0.79
N ALA A 133 0.88 -25.89 0.94
CA ALA A 133 -0.48 -25.92 0.42
C ALA A 133 -0.58 -25.75 -1.11
N GLN A 134 0.51 -25.44 -1.82
CA GLN A 134 0.51 -25.34 -3.29
C GLN A 134 1.20 -26.51 -4.03
N MET A 135 1.73 -27.52 -3.33
CA MET A 135 2.48 -28.62 -3.99
C MET A 135 1.70 -29.93 -4.23
N ASN A 136 0.39 -30.01 -3.97
CA ASN A 136 -0.40 -31.21 -4.24
C ASN A 136 -1.66 -30.94 -5.09
N GLN A 137 -1.51 -30.37 -6.28
CA GLN A 137 -2.55 -30.39 -7.33
C GLN A 137 -1.98 -30.60 -8.76
N LYS A 138 -0.89 -31.36 -8.89
CA LYS A 138 -0.45 -31.89 -10.19
C LYS A 138 0.10 -33.30 -10.03
N SER A 139 -0.78 -34.26 -9.78
CA SER A 139 -0.59 -35.69 -10.04
C SER A 139 -1.92 -36.41 -9.79
N THR A 140 -2.88 -36.22 -10.70
CA THR A 140 -3.88 -37.25 -11.01
C THR A 140 -4.31 -37.07 -12.46
#